data_AF-A0A970DJ41-F1
#
_entry.id   AF-A0A970DJ41-F1
#
_cell.length_a   1.000
_cell.length_b   1.000
_cell.length_c   1.000
_cell.angle_alpha   90.00
_cell.angle_beta   90.00
_cell.angle_gamma   90.00
#
_symmetry.space_group_name_H-M   'P 1'
#
loop_
_entity.id
_entity.type
_entity.pdbx_description
1 polymer ?
#
loop_
_entity_poly.entity_id
_entity_poly.type
_entity_poly.pdbx_seq_one_letter_code
_entity_poly.pdbx_strand_id
1 'polypeptide(L)' 'MKKKTSQEKKPLIKTKVKPNKAVEIEIQKSPSKTLAGKVAIILIVFGMTVLLLVSLILLIIDIAGKL' A
#
# COMPACT_ATOMS: atom_id res chain seq x y z
N MET A 1 -29.18 -11.77 -25.09
CA MET A 1 -29.21 -10.87 -23.91
C MET A 1 -28.09 -11.28 -22.95
N LYS A 2 -26.93 -10.60 -22.96
CA LYS A 2 -25.78 -10.96 -22.10
C LYS A 2 -26.09 -10.54 -20.65
N LYS A 3 -26.33 -11.50 -19.76
CA LYS A 3 -26.44 -11.26 -18.31
C LYS A 3 -25.12 -10.66 -17.83
N LYS A 4 -25.12 -9.39 -17.43
CA LYS A 4 -24.00 -8.76 -16.73
C LYS A 4 -23.96 -9.36 -15.33
N THR A 5 -23.03 -10.29 -15.10
CA THR A 5 -22.71 -10.77 -13.76
C THR A 5 -22.19 -9.57 -12.97
N SER A 6 -23.03 -9.02 -12.10
CA SER A 6 -22.66 -7.96 -11.17
C SER A 6 -21.55 -8.51 -10.28
N GLN A 7 -20.32 -8.09 -10.52
CA GLN A 7 -19.19 -8.45 -9.67
C GLN A 7 -19.39 -7.76 -8.31
N GLU A 8 -19.87 -8.51 -7.35
CA GLU A 8 -20.09 -8.07 -5.98
C GLU A 8 -18.76 -7.59 -5.37
N LYS A 9 -18.62 -6.28 -5.20
CA LYS A 9 -17.40 -5.67 -4.64
C LYS A 9 -17.32 -6.03 -3.15
N LYS A 10 -16.54 -7.07 -2.81
CA LYS A 10 -16.26 -7.45 -1.41
C LYS A 10 -15.78 -6.23 -0.61
N PRO A 11 -16.38 -5.88 0.54
CA PRO A 11 -16.00 -4.72 1.33
C PRO A 11 -14.59 -4.90 1.92
N LEU A 12 -13.86 -3.79 2.15
CA LEU A 12 -12.49 -3.82 2.70
C LEU A 12 -12.46 -4.37 4.13
N ILE A 13 -13.51 -4.07 4.90
CA ILE A 13 -13.66 -4.43 6.31
C ILE A 13 -15.06 -5.05 6.46
N LYS A 14 -15.15 -6.25 7.04
CA LYS A 14 -16.43 -6.80 7.51
C LYS A 14 -16.46 -6.68 9.01
N THR A 15 -17.45 -5.95 9.51
CA THR A 15 -17.72 -5.88 10.94
C THR A 15 -18.80 -6.92 11.23
N LYS A 16 -18.45 -7.99 11.96
CA LYS A 16 -19.44 -8.94 12.48
C LYS A 16 -19.68 -8.62 13.95
N VAL A 17 -20.93 -8.30 14.28
CA VAL A 17 -21.35 -8.13 15.68
C VAL A 17 -21.78 -9.50 16.18
N LYS A 18 -21.04 -10.08 17.11
CA LYS A 18 -21.44 -11.32 17.78
C LYS A 18 -22.61 -11.05 18.73
N PRO A 19 -23.45 -12.06 19.05
CA PRO A 19 -24.56 -11.93 20.01
C PRO A 19 -24.11 -11.43 21.40
N ASN A 20 -22.83 -11.63 21.72
CA ASN A 20 -22.21 -11.23 22.98
C ASN A 20 -21.59 -9.82 22.95
N LYS A 21 -22.08 -8.93 22.08
CA LYS A 21 -21.61 -7.54 21.86
C LYS A 21 -20.13 -7.37 21.43
N ALA A 22 -19.41 -8.46 21.15
CA ALA A 22 -18.06 -8.39 20.60
C ALA A 22 -18.11 -8.01 19.11
N VAL A 23 -17.34 -6.99 18.75
CA VAL A 23 -17.20 -6.51 17.37
C VAL A 23 -15.97 -7.16 16.77
N GLU A 24 -16.15 -8.15 15.90
CA GLU A 24 -15.05 -8.76 15.16
C GLU A 24 -14.86 -8.03 13.83
N ILE A 25 -13.66 -7.50 13.64
CA ILE A 25 -13.27 -6.75 12.45
C ILE A 25 -12.43 -7.69 11.58
N GLU A 26 -13.05 -8.27 10.55
CA GLU A 26 -12.35 -9.10 9.58
C GLU A 26 -11.83 -8.20 8.44
N ILE A 27 -10.50 -8.08 8.31
CA ILE A 27 -9.86 -7.40 7.18
C ILE A 27 -9.95 -8.34 5.97
N GLN A 28 -10.94 -8.11 5.10
CA GLN A 28 -11.22 -8.99 3.96
C GLN A 28 -10.28 -8.75 2.77
N LYS A 29 -9.68 -7.57 2.67
CA LYS A 29 -8.75 -7.22 1.59
C LYS A 29 -7.41 -6.81 2.17
N SER A 30 -6.37 -7.58 1.83
CA SER A 30 -4.99 -7.16 2.07
C SER A 30 -4.74 -5.80 1.39
N PRO A 31 -4.06 -4.85 2.05
CA PRO A 31 -3.73 -3.54 1.49
C PRO A 31 -3.09 -3.63 0.10
N SER A 32 -2.23 -4.63 -0.14
CA SER A 32 -1.56 -4.90 -1.42
C SER A 32 -2.52 -5.24 -2.57
N LYS A 33 -3.77 -5.62 -2.26
CA LYS A 33 -4.83 -5.91 -3.23
C LYS A 33 -5.80 -4.73 -3.43
N THR A 34 -5.67 -3.66 -2.65
CA THR A 34 -6.49 -2.45 -2.78
C THR A 34 -5.78 -1.41 -3.65
N LEU A 35 -6.53 -0.60 -4.41
CA LEU A 35 -5.94 0.44 -5.27
C LEU A 35 -5.15 1.45 -4.43
N ALA A 36 -5.72 1.93 -3.33
CA ALA A 36 -5.07 2.85 -2.41
C ALA A 36 -3.80 2.26 -1.79
N GLY A 37 -3.83 1.00 -1.33
CA GLY A 37 -2.65 0.35 -0.78
C GLY A 37 -1.54 0.15 -1.81
N LYS A 38 -1.87 -0.16 -3.07
CA LYS A 38 -0.86 -0.21 -4.15
C LYS A 38 -0.20 1.14 -4.40
N VAL A 39 -0.99 2.22 -4.45
CA VAL A 39 -0.46 3.58 -4.64
C VAL A 39 0.44 3.98 -3.47
N ALA A 40 0.02 3.69 -2.24
CA ALA A 40 0.83 3.95 -1.04
C ALA A 40 2.17 3.19 -1.07
N ILE A 41 2.16 1.90 -1.44
CA ILE A 41 3.39 1.10 -1.58
C ILE A 41 4.32 1.72 -2.62
N ILE A 42 3.80 2.13 -3.78
CA ILE A 42 4.62 2.75 -4.84
C ILE A 42 5.25 4.05 -4.34
N LEU A 43 4.49 4.91 -3.65
CA LEU A 43 5.02 6.16 -3.08
C LEU A 43 6.13 5.92 -2.07
N ILE A 44 5.97 4.93 -1.19
CA ILE A 44 6.98 4.58 -0.18
C ILE A 44 8.24 4.07 -0.87
N VAL A 45 8.10 3.10 -1.78
CA VAL A 45 9.25 2.53 -2.50
C VAL A 45 9.97 3.61 -3.29
N PHE A 46 9.22 4.44 -4.04
CA PHE A 46 9.80 5.53 -4.81
C PHE A 46 10.55 6.53 -3.91
N GLY A 47 9.96 6.93 -2.78
CA GLY A 47 10.60 7.82 -1.82
C GLY A 47 11.91 7.23 -1.28
N MET A 48 11.89 5.96 -0.87
CA MET A 48 13.09 5.28 -0.39
C MET A 48 14.18 5.20 -1.47
N THR A 49 13.82 4.83 -2.70
CA THR A 49 14.79 4.70 -3.80
C THR A 49 15.40 6.06 -4.16
N VAL A 50 14.58 7.12 -4.30
CA VAL A 50 15.07 8.45 -4.66
C VAL A 50 15.98 9.02 -3.57
N LEU A 51 15.58 8.89 -2.30
CA LEU A 51 16.42 9.35 -1.18
C LEU A 51 17.77 8.65 -1.16
N LEU A 52 17.79 7.33 -1.31
CA LEU A 52 19.04 6.56 -1.35
C LEU A 52 19.93 7.00 -2.54
N LEU A 53 19.33 7.20 -3.72
CA LEU A 53 20.07 7.62 -4.91
C LEU A 53 20.71 9.01 -4.71
N VAL A 54 19.94 9.97 -4.23
CA VAL A 54 20.42 11.34 -3.96
C VAL A 54 21.52 11.33 -2.90
N SER A 55 21.32 10.57 -1.81
CA SER A 55 22.33 10.46 -0.75
C SER A 55 23.64 9.87 -1.27
N LEU A 56 23.57 8.87 -2.15
CA LEU A 56 24.75 8.27 -2.76
C LEU A 56 25.49 9.24 -3.70
N ILE A 57 24.75 10.00 -4.51
CA ILE A 57 25.33 11.02 -5.39
C ILE A 57 26.05 12.09 -4.57
N LEU A 58 25.41 12.59 -3.52
CA LEU A 58 26.02 13.59 -2.62
C LEU A 58 27.29 13.05 -1.96
N LEU A 59 27.28 11.79 -1.53
CA LEU A 59 28.45 11.15 -0.94
C LEU A 59 29.61 11.06 -1.95
N ILE A 60 29.32 10.66 -3.20
CA ILE A 60 30.33 10.60 -4.26
C ILE A 60 30.91 11.99 -4.54
N ILE A 61 30.08 13.03 -4.63
CA ILE A 61 30.53 14.40 -4.85
C ILE A 61 31.41 14.88 -3.69
N ASP A 62 31.02 14.63 -2.45
CA ASP A 62 31.82 15.02 -1.27
C ASP A 62 33.18 14.31 -1.24
N ILE A 63 33.22 13.02 -1.57
CA ILE A 63 34.48 12.26 -1.65
C ILE A 63 35.34 12.74 -2.82
N ALA A 64 34.75 12.94 -4.00
CA ALA A 64 35.48 13.36 -5.20
C ALA A 64 35.98 14.81 -5.10
N GLY A 65 35.27 15.70 -4.40
CA GLY A 65 35.71 17.07 -4.15
C GLY A 65 36.76 17.18 -3.04
N LYS A 66 36.95 16.13 -2.23
CA LYS A 66 38.01 16.03 -1.20
C LYS A 66 39.27 15.34 -1.71
N LEU A 67 39.24 14.72 -2.89
CA LEU A 67 40.38 14.07 -3.55
C LEU A 67 41.14 15.08 -4.41
#